data_AF-A0A6A4HAD2-F1
#
_entry.id   AF-A0A6A4HAD2-F1
#
_cell.length_a   1.000
_cell.length_b   1.000
_cell.length_c   1.000
_cell.angle_alpha   90.00
_cell.angle_beta   90.00
_cell.angle_gamma   90.00
#
_symmetry.space_group_name_H-M   'P 1'
#
loop_
_entity.id
_entity.type
_entity.pdbx_description
1 polymer ?
#
loop_
_entity_poly.entity_id
_entity_poly.type
_entity_poly.pdbx_seq_one_letter_code
_entity_poly.pdbx_strand_id
1 'polypeptide(L)'
;MSTSNKRQSHLLDKSAQEHDNTKMDLWYENFTGGNAEESVSTSKLEEALKKMSKQAAQYEFQMKELESQLSQSLSNFRAIDSLFKEVSTGIKRNSKRAELALVSQIPAIETSLEESVDTLSDLAQTLPQIQTQVKDIRAVYDSGREKAQSLVTDLTWLNTSFHERWRRTIFTPTAPVSGRWKAFMRFLFAISFFLCCMVVWVGIGGVYRAYRHKLVWGERLMS
;
A
#
# COMPACT_ATOMS: atom_id res chain seq x y z
N MET A 1 -42.39 -34.11 -1.97
CA MET A 1 -43.48 -33.58 -2.83
C MET A 1 -43.27 -33.95 -4.31
N SER A 2 -43.15 -35.24 -4.65
CA SER A 2 -42.79 -35.69 -6.02
C SER A 2 -43.64 -36.85 -6.55
N THR A 3 -44.90 -36.97 -6.10
CA THR A 3 -45.82 -38.03 -6.52
C THR A 3 -47.05 -37.51 -7.25
N SER A 4 -47.25 -36.19 -7.32
CA SER A 4 -48.44 -35.59 -7.96
C SER A 4 -48.34 -35.50 -9.49
N ASN A 5 -47.12 -35.38 -10.05
CA ASN A 5 -46.93 -35.17 -11.49
C ASN A 5 -47.10 -36.44 -12.34
N LYS A 6 -47.07 -37.65 -11.73
CA LYS A 6 -47.12 -38.92 -12.48
C LYS A 6 -48.56 -39.37 -12.79
N ARG A 7 -49.58 -38.81 -12.14
CA ARG A 7 -51.00 -39.11 -12.45
C ARG A 7 -51.56 -38.27 -13.59
N GLN A 8 -51.02 -37.07 -13.83
CA GLN A 8 -51.51 -36.17 -14.87
C GLN A 8 -51.07 -36.60 -16.27
N SER A 9 -49.85 -37.14 -16.43
CA SER A 9 -49.40 -37.69 -17.72
C SER A 9 -50.18 -38.92 -18.15
N HIS A 10 -50.62 -39.76 -17.20
CA HIS A 10 -51.34 -40.99 -17.50
C HIS A 10 -52.82 -40.79 -17.87
N LEU A 11 -53.40 -39.62 -17.56
CA LEU A 11 -54.77 -39.26 -17.94
C LEU A 11 -54.85 -38.64 -19.34
N LEU A 12 -53.82 -37.90 -19.77
CA LEU A 12 -53.75 -37.33 -21.11
C LEU A 12 -53.56 -38.40 -22.20
N ASP A 13 -52.77 -39.42 -21.91
CA ASP A 13 -52.53 -40.54 -22.84
C ASP A 13 -53.80 -41.38 -23.05
N LYS A 14 -54.62 -41.53 -22.00
CA LYS A 14 -55.88 -42.28 -22.07
C LYS A 14 -56.95 -41.58 -22.91
N SER A 15 -57.01 -40.25 -22.86
CA SER A 15 -57.96 -39.47 -23.68
C SER A 15 -57.61 -39.42 -25.17
N ALA A 16 -56.32 -39.50 -25.51
CA ALA A 16 -55.89 -39.54 -26.91
C ALA A 16 -56.20 -40.90 -27.55
N GLN A 17 -56.11 -41.98 -26.77
CA GLN A 17 -56.32 -43.35 -27.28
C GLN A 17 -57.80 -43.73 -27.45
N GLU A 18 -58.71 -43.14 -26.68
CA GLU A 18 -60.15 -43.38 -26.78
C GLU A 18 -60.81 -42.66 -27.97
N HIS A 19 -60.21 -41.55 -28.41
CA HIS A 19 -60.69 -40.75 -29.55
C HIS A 19 -60.24 -41.33 -30.92
N ASP A 20 -59.20 -42.16 -30.94
CA ASP A 20 -58.69 -42.78 -32.17
C ASP A 20 -59.44 -44.09 -32.50
N ASN A 21 -59.81 -44.88 -31.48
CA ASN A 21 -60.57 -46.12 -31.67
C ASN A 21 -62.00 -45.86 -32.19
N THR A 22 -62.67 -44.80 -31.74
CA THR A 22 -64.01 -44.43 -32.25
C THR A 22 -63.99 -43.95 -33.70
N LYS A 23 -62.84 -43.43 -34.17
CA LYS A 23 -62.70 -42.96 -35.56
C LYS A 23 -62.40 -44.12 -36.52
N MET A 24 -61.77 -45.19 -36.03
CA MET A 24 -61.51 -46.41 -36.82
C MET A 24 -62.78 -47.25 -37.00
N ASP A 25 -63.64 -47.33 -35.99
CA ASP A 25 -64.92 -48.07 -36.07
C ASP A 25 -65.91 -47.41 -37.05
N LEU A 26 -65.94 -46.08 -37.14
CA LEU A 26 -66.76 -45.34 -38.11
C LEU A 26 -66.30 -45.49 -39.57
N TRP A 27 -65.06 -45.90 -39.81
CA TRP A 27 -64.55 -46.17 -41.16
C TRP A 27 -64.89 -47.58 -41.67
N TYR A 28 -65.13 -48.54 -40.77
CA TYR A 28 -65.48 -49.91 -41.16
C TYR A 28 -66.99 -50.13 -41.36
N GLU A 29 -67.85 -49.36 -40.69
CA GLU A 29 -69.31 -49.54 -40.78
C GLU A 29 -69.96 -48.95 -42.05
N ASN A 30 -69.24 -48.09 -42.79
CA ASN A 30 -69.73 -47.49 -44.04
C ASN A 30 -69.41 -48.28 -45.32
N PHE A 31 -68.80 -49.47 -45.22
CA PHE A 31 -68.35 -50.24 -46.39
C PHE A 31 -69.22 -51.46 -46.74
N THR A 32 -70.20 -51.82 -45.92
CA THR A 32 -71.01 -53.03 -46.13
C THR A 32 -72.51 -52.73 -46.11
N GLY A 33 -73.01 -52.10 -47.16
CA GLY A 33 -74.45 -51.92 -47.34
C GLY A 33 -74.80 -51.16 -48.62
N GLY A 34 -74.97 -51.87 -49.73
CA GLY A 34 -75.47 -51.26 -50.96
C GLY A 34 -75.31 -52.10 -52.22
N ASN A 35 -76.12 -53.15 -52.36
CA ASN A 35 -76.51 -53.66 -53.68
C ASN A 35 -77.38 -52.61 -54.36
N ALA A 36 -76.83 -51.86 -55.31
CA ALA A 36 -77.55 -51.23 -56.42
C ALA A 36 -76.53 -50.71 -57.43
N GLU A 37 -76.60 -51.24 -58.65
CA GLU A 37 -75.95 -50.67 -59.83
C GLU A 37 -76.55 -49.27 -60.10
N GLU A 38 -76.01 -48.25 -59.46
CA GLU A 38 -76.31 -46.85 -59.75
C GLU A 38 -74.98 -46.20 -60.12
N SER A 39 -74.80 -45.97 -61.42
CA SER A 39 -73.60 -45.37 -61.99
C SER A 39 -73.29 -44.05 -61.30
N VAL A 40 -72.33 -44.08 -60.37
CA VAL A 40 -71.79 -42.88 -59.74
C VAL A 40 -71.33 -41.95 -60.86
N SER A 41 -72.03 -40.82 -61.02
CA SER A 41 -71.67 -39.83 -62.02
C SER A 41 -70.26 -39.35 -61.69
N THR A 42 -69.33 -39.55 -62.64
CA THR A 42 -67.90 -39.27 -62.54
C THR A 42 -67.58 -37.91 -61.91
N SER A 43 -68.45 -36.91 -62.07
CA SER A 43 -68.30 -35.55 -61.50
C SER A 43 -68.32 -35.47 -59.97
N LYS A 44 -69.16 -36.23 -59.26
CA LYS A 44 -69.21 -36.19 -57.77
C LYS A 44 -67.99 -36.85 -57.14
N LEU A 45 -67.50 -37.91 -57.79
CA LEU A 45 -66.27 -38.59 -57.39
C LEU A 45 -65.06 -37.67 -57.65
N GLU A 46 -65.05 -36.94 -58.76
CA GLU A 46 -64.05 -35.94 -59.09
C GLU A 46 -64.02 -34.78 -58.07
N GLU A 47 -65.19 -34.27 -57.63
CA GLU A 47 -65.26 -33.25 -56.56
C GLU A 47 -64.79 -33.78 -55.21
N ALA A 48 -65.16 -35.01 -54.84
CA ALA A 48 -64.71 -35.64 -53.60
C ALA A 48 -63.19 -35.86 -53.60
N LEU A 49 -62.63 -36.33 -54.74
CA LEU A 49 -61.21 -36.54 -54.92
C LEU A 49 -60.44 -35.21 -54.89
N LYS A 50 -61.01 -34.14 -55.44
CA LYS A 50 -60.45 -32.78 -55.37
C LYS A 50 -60.47 -32.20 -53.94
N LYS A 51 -61.54 -32.44 -53.17
CA LYS A 51 -61.61 -32.07 -51.74
C LYS A 51 -60.63 -32.87 -50.89
N MET A 52 -60.57 -34.19 -51.08
CA MET A 52 -59.62 -35.07 -50.38
C MET A 52 -58.18 -34.71 -50.73
N SER A 53 -57.87 -34.43 -52.00
CA SER A 53 -56.56 -33.94 -52.44
C SER A 53 -56.18 -32.63 -51.75
N LYS A 54 -57.12 -31.67 -51.69
CA LYS A 54 -56.89 -30.39 -50.99
C LYS A 54 -56.65 -30.57 -49.50
N GLN A 55 -57.43 -31.44 -48.84
CA GLN A 55 -57.23 -31.77 -47.43
C GLN A 55 -55.90 -32.50 -47.21
N ALA A 56 -55.54 -33.46 -48.06
CA ALA A 56 -54.26 -34.16 -48.00
C ALA A 56 -53.08 -33.17 -48.14
N ALA A 57 -53.16 -32.22 -49.07
CA ALA A 57 -52.15 -31.17 -49.22
C ALA A 57 -52.05 -30.25 -47.99
N GLN A 58 -53.19 -29.94 -47.33
CA GLN A 58 -53.19 -29.17 -46.09
C GLN A 58 -52.55 -29.93 -44.93
N TYR A 59 -52.85 -31.22 -44.78
CA TYR A 59 -52.21 -32.06 -43.78
C TYR A 59 -50.72 -32.23 -44.05
N GLU A 60 -50.30 -32.39 -45.31
CA GLU A 60 -48.89 -32.44 -45.68
C GLU A 60 -48.16 -31.14 -45.28
N PHE A 61 -48.79 -29.99 -45.50
CA PHE A 61 -48.22 -28.69 -45.09
C PHE A 61 -48.10 -28.58 -43.56
N GLN A 62 -49.15 -28.92 -42.82
CA GLN A 62 -49.11 -28.89 -41.35
C GLN A 62 -48.08 -29.87 -40.78
N MET A 63 -47.94 -31.04 -41.41
CA MET A 63 -46.98 -32.06 -40.99
C MET A 63 -45.54 -31.59 -41.24
N LYS A 64 -45.26 -30.94 -42.37
CA LYS A 64 -43.95 -30.31 -42.64
C LYS A 64 -43.63 -29.18 -41.66
N GLU A 65 -44.62 -28.37 -41.29
CA GLU A 65 -44.43 -27.30 -40.30
C GLU A 65 -44.09 -27.89 -38.91
N LEU A 66 -44.82 -28.92 -38.47
CA LEU A 66 -44.52 -29.61 -37.22
C LEU A 66 -43.13 -30.27 -37.24
N GLU A 67 -42.74 -30.88 -38.36
CA GLU A 67 -41.41 -31.46 -38.55
C GLU A 67 -40.31 -30.39 -38.44
N SER A 68 -40.52 -29.23 -39.07
CA SER A 68 -39.64 -28.06 -38.96
C SER A 68 -39.49 -27.58 -37.51
N GLN A 69 -40.61 -27.38 -36.80
CA GLN A 69 -40.59 -26.92 -35.41
C GLN A 69 -39.94 -27.95 -34.47
N LEU A 70 -40.16 -29.24 -34.70
CA LEU A 70 -39.53 -30.31 -33.93
C LEU A 70 -38.02 -30.35 -34.18
N SER A 71 -37.59 -30.24 -35.44
CA SER A 71 -36.18 -30.17 -35.83
C SER A 71 -35.49 -28.97 -35.18
N GLN A 72 -36.11 -27.79 -35.21
CA GLN A 72 -35.61 -26.59 -34.55
C GLN A 72 -35.53 -26.76 -33.03
N SER A 73 -36.56 -27.34 -32.40
CA SER A 73 -36.59 -27.59 -30.97
C SER A 73 -35.52 -28.60 -30.53
N LEU A 74 -35.31 -29.67 -31.30
CA LEU A 74 -34.24 -30.65 -31.06
C LEU A 74 -32.86 -30.03 -31.23
N SER A 75 -32.69 -29.16 -32.23
CA SER A 75 -31.45 -28.40 -32.43
C SER A 75 -31.15 -27.49 -31.23
N ASN A 76 -32.16 -26.75 -30.76
CA ASN A 76 -32.03 -25.88 -29.59
C ASN A 76 -31.73 -26.68 -28.32
N PHE A 77 -32.43 -27.80 -28.10
CA PHE A 77 -32.16 -28.68 -26.96
C PHE A 77 -30.72 -29.23 -27.00
N ARG A 78 -30.22 -29.60 -28.18
CA ARG A 78 -28.83 -30.05 -28.34
C ARG A 78 -27.83 -28.94 -28.02
N ALA A 79 -28.13 -27.70 -28.41
CA ALA A 79 -27.31 -26.55 -28.04
C ALA A 79 -27.29 -26.35 -26.51
N ILE A 80 -28.45 -26.41 -25.85
CA ILE A 80 -28.56 -26.29 -24.40
C ILE A 80 -27.80 -27.42 -23.68
N ASP A 81 -27.93 -28.67 -24.12
CA ASP A 81 -27.20 -29.80 -23.54
C ASP A 81 -25.67 -29.62 -23.66
N SER A 82 -25.21 -29.08 -24.78
CA SER A 82 -23.78 -28.78 -24.98
C SER A 82 -23.27 -27.70 -24.01
N LEU A 83 -24.05 -26.63 -23.81
CA LEU A 83 -23.73 -25.57 -22.86
C LEU A 83 -23.76 -26.08 -21.42
N PHE A 84 -24.75 -26.91 -21.08
CA PHE A 84 -24.84 -27.50 -19.75
C PHE A 84 -23.63 -28.40 -19.44
N LYS A 85 -23.19 -29.20 -20.42
CA LYS A 85 -21.97 -30.00 -20.29
C LYS A 85 -20.74 -29.12 -20.11
N GLU A 86 -20.61 -28.06 -20.89
CA GLU A 86 -19.50 -27.11 -20.77
C GLU A 86 -19.48 -26.47 -19.37
N VAL A 87 -20.59 -25.90 -18.92
CA VAL A 87 -20.71 -25.27 -17.59
C VAL A 87 -20.44 -26.28 -16.48
N SER A 88 -20.99 -27.50 -16.56
CA SER A 88 -20.74 -28.56 -15.57
C SER A 88 -19.25 -28.92 -15.49
N THR A 89 -18.57 -29.06 -16.64
CA THR A 89 -17.13 -29.31 -16.65
C THR A 89 -16.32 -28.11 -16.13
N GLY A 90 -16.77 -26.88 -16.42
CA GLY A 90 -16.18 -25.65 -15.91
C GLY A 90 -16.27 -25.57 -14.39
N ILE A 91 -17.45 -25.82 -13.83
CA ILE A 91 -17.69 -25.84 -12.37
C ILE A 91 -16.84 -26.91 -11.70
N LYS A 92 -16.78 -28.14 -12.25
CA LYS A 92 -15.94 -29.20 -11.67
C LYS A 92 -14.46 -28.82 -11.66
N ARG A 93 -13.95 -28.23 -12.74
CA ARG A 93 -12.56 -27.75 -12.81
C ARG A 93 -12.30 -26.62 -11.83
N ASN A 94 -13.21 -25.66 -11.73
CA ASN A 94 -13.05 -24.52 -10.83
C ASN A 94 -13.11 -24.95 -9.37
N SER A 95 -14.05 -25.83 -9.01
CA SER A 95 -14.16 -26.41 -7.67
C SER A 95 -12.86 -27.12 -7.28
N LYS A 96 -12.30 -27.93 -8.18
CA LYS A 96 -11.01 -28.61 -7.92
C LYS A 96 -9.86 -27.62 -7.75
N ARG A 97 -9.81 -26.54 -8.53
CA ARG A 97 -8.79 -25.49 -8.38
C ARG A 97 -8.93 -24.74 -7.06
N ALA A 98 -10.16 -24.43 -6.65
CA ALA A 98 -10.44 -23.79 -5.36
C ALA A 98 -10.04 -24.70 -4.20
N GLU A 99 -10.33 -25.98 -4.28
CA GLU A 99 -9.92 -26.98 -3.28
C GLU A 99 -8.39 -27.10 -3.20
N LEU A 100 -7.70 -27.18 -4.34
CA LEU A 100 -6.23 -27.20 -4.36
C LEU A 100 -5.62 -25.90 -3.80
N ALA A 101 -6.22 -24.74 -4.10
CA ALA A 101 -5.78 -23.47 -3.54
C ALA A 101 -5.99 -23.42 -2.02
N LEU A 102 -7.11 -23.95 -1.53
CA LEU A 102 -7.39 -24.05 -0.10
C LEU A 102 -6.38 -24.97 0.61
N VAL A 103 -6.05 -26.11 0.00
CA VAL A 103 -5.11 -27.08 0.59
C VAL A 103 -3.65 -26.63 0.49
N SER A 104 -3.27 -25.88 -0.53
CA SER A 104 -1.86 -25.55 -0.77
C SER A 104 -1.51 -24.07 -0.54
N GLN A 105 -2.31 -23.15 -1.06
CA GLN A 105 -1.96 -21.72 -1.03
C GLN A 105 -2.26 -21.08 0.32
N ILE A 106 -3.40 -21.41 0.93
CA ILE A 106 -3.77 -20.88 2.25
C ILE A 106 -2.73 -21.24 3.31
N PRO A 107 -2.32 -22.51 3.50
CA PRO A 107 -1.32 -22.82 4.52
C PRO A 107 0.04 -22.20 4.21
N ALA A 108 0.44 -22.06 2.93
CA ALA A 108 1.69 -21.38 2.59
C ALA A 108 1.66 -19.89 2.98
N ILE A 109 0.52 -19.22 2.78
CA ILE A 109 0.30 -17.84 3.20
C ILE A 109 0.28 -17.74 4.73
N GLU A 110 -0.37 -18.68 5.42
CA GLU A 110 -0.40 -18.74 6.88
C GLU A 110 1.01 -18.88 7.46
N THR A 111 1.81 -19.81 6.93
CA THR A 111 3.21 -19.98 7.37
C THR A 111 4.07 -18.75 7.10
N SER A 112 3.87 -18.08 5.96
CA SER A 112 4.63 -16.86 5.63
C SER A 112 4.23 -15.69 6.54
N LEU A 113 2.96 -15.63 6.93
CA LEU A 113 2.46 -14.62 7.86
C LEU A 113 3.00 -14.88 9.28
N GLU A 114 3.04 -16.14 9.71
CA GLU A 114 3.62 -16.54 10.99
C GLU A 114 5.12 -16.18 11.06
N GLU A 115 5.90 -16.50 10.03
CA GLU A 115 7.31 -16.09 9.92
C GLU A 115 7.48 -14.56 9.96
N SER A 116 6.58 -13.82 9.32
CA SER A 116 6.59 -12.35 9.36
C SER A 116 6.26 -11.81 10.75
N VAL A 117 5.37 -12.45 11.50
CA VAL A 117 5.05 -12.08 12.89
C VAL A 117 6.24 -12.34 13.80
N ASP A 118 6.91 -13.48 13.65
CA ASP A 118 8.10 -13.82 14.44
C ASP A 118 9.24 -12.83 14.18
N THR A 119 9.54 -12.53 12.91
CA THR A 119 10.57 -11.55 12.57
C THR A 119 10.26 -10.14 13.09
N LEU A 120 8.99 -9.73 13.09
CA LEU A 120 8.56 -8.46 13.69
C LEU A 120 8.68 -8.47 15.21
N SER A 121 8.39 -9.60 15.86
CA SER A 121 8.57 -9.79 17.30
C SER A 121 10.05 -9.69 17.70
N ASP A 122 10.93 -10.37 16.96
CA ASP A 122 12.38 -10.29 17.15
C ASP A 122 12.90 -8.86 16.95
N LEU A 123 12.40 -8.17 15.93
CA LEU A 123 12.75 -6.78 15.69
C LEU A 123 12.27 -5.87 16.85
N ALA A 124 11.05 -6.08 17.35
CA ALA A 124 10.52 -5.35 18.49
C ALA A 124 11.34 -5.58 19.77
N GLN A 125 11.90 -6.79 19.95
CA GLN A 125 12.76 -7.10 21.08
C GLN A 125 14.18 -6.52 20.94
N THR A 126 14.73 -6.48 19.72
CA THR A 126 16.10 -6.00 19.46
C THR A 126 16.20 -4.48 19.35
N LEU A 127 15.16 -3.79 18.86
CA LEU A 127 15.11 -2.34 18.74
C LEU A 127 15.46 -1.59 20.04
N PRO A 128 14.88 -1.92 21.22
CA PRO A 128 15.22 -1.23 22.46
C PRO A 128 16.68 -1.47 22.87
N GLN A 129 17.25 -2.66 22.58
CA GLN A 129 18.67 -2.94 22.86
C GLN A 129 19.58 -2.07 21.98
N ILE A 130 19.26 -1.91 20.71
CA ILE A 130 20.01 -1.01 19.82
C ILE A 130 19.88 0.44 20.29
N GLN A 131 18.68 0.86 20.72
CA GLN A 131 18.47 2.20 21.25
C GLN A 131 19.29 2.47 22.52
N THR A 132 19.41 1.50 23.43
CA THR A 132 20.25 1.66 24.62
C THR A 132 21.73 1.71 24.25
N GLN A 133 22.19 0.86 23.33
CA GLN A 133 23.58 0.90 22.83
C GLN A 133 23.91 2.24 22.16
N VAL A 134 23.01 2.78 21.32
CA VAL A 134 23.21 4.09 20.67
C VAL A 134 23.23 5.21 21.70
N LYS A 135 22.40 5.16 22.75
CA LYS A 135 22.43 6.13 23.85
C LYS A 135 23.77 6.10 24.60
N ASP A 136 24.31 4.91 24.86
CA ASP A 136 25.60 4.74 25.52
C ASP A 136 26.76 5.27 24.65
N ILE A 137 26.79 4.90 23.37
CA ILE A 137 27.78 5.42 22.41
C ILE A 137 27.71 6.95 22.32
N ARG A 138 26.51 7.53 22.29
CA ARG A 138 26.33 8.99 22.31
C ARG A 138 26.91 9.60 23.59
N ALA A 139 26.64 9.01 24.76
CA ALA A 139 27.19 9.51 26.02
C ALA A 139 28.73 9.47 26.03
N VAL A 140 29.33 8.38 25.55
CA VAL A 140 30.79 8.27 25.42
C VAL A 140 31.34 9.31 24.44
N TYR A 141 30.71 9.47 23.28
CA TYR A 141 31.10 10.46 22.27
C TYR A 141 31.04 11.89 22.81
N ASP A 142 29.95 12.25 23.48
CA ASP A 142 29.76 13.58 24.07
C ASP A 142 30.82 13.84 25.15
N SER A 143 31.09 12.86 26.02
CA SER A 143 32.17 12.97 27.02
C SER A 143 33.56 13.12 26.40
N GLY A 144 33.82 12.44 25.28
CA GLY A 144 35.06 12.57 24.52
C GLY A 144 35.18 13.95 23.88
N ARG A 145 34.07 14.48 23.37
CA ARG A 145 34.00 15.82 22.78
C ARG A 145 34.26 16.91 23.81
N GLU A 146 33.68 16.81 25.00
CA GLU A 146 33.92 17.73 26.12
C GLU A 146 35.40 17.73 26.53
N LYS A 147 36.02 16.55 26.67
CA LYS A 147 37.45 16.41 26.96
C LYS A 147 38.34 16.99 25.85
N ALA A 148 37.98 16.78 24.59
CA ALA A 148 38.72 17.36 23.47
C ALA A 148 38.62 18.89 23.48
N GLN A 149 37.44 19.44 23.77
CA GLN A 149 37.26 20.89 23.92
C GLN A 149 38.10 21.44 25.08
N SER A 150 38.10 20.78 26.24
CA SER A 150 38.91 21.20 27.37
C SER A 150 40.41 21.17 27.04
N LEU A 151 40.88 20.12 26.35
CA LEU A 151 42.27 20.01 25.91
C LEU A 151 42.62 21.07 24.87
N VAL A 152 41.72 21.39 23.94
CA VAL A 152 41.93 22.48 22.97
C VAL A 152 41.98 23.81 23.69
N THR A 153 41.11 24.07 24.67
CA THR A 153 41.19 25.30 25.47
C THR A 153 42.48 25.39 26.27
N ASP A 154 42.97 24.26 26.81
CA ASP A 154 44.22 24.20 27.56
C ASP A 154 45.43 24.39 26.64
N LEU A 155 45.44 23.76 25.46
CA LEU A 155 46.50 23.90 24.46
C LEU A 155 46.52 25.30 23.85
N THR A 156 45.35 25.87 23.53
CA THR A 156 45.28 27.25 23.03
C THR A 156 45.76 28.24 24.08
N TRP A 157 45.41 28.01 25.36
CA TRP A 157 46.01 28.76 26.46
C TRP A 157 47.53 28.56 26.50
N LEU A 158 48.02 27.32 26.44
CA LEU A 158 49.45 27.00 26.47
C LEU A 158 50.23 27.39 25.21
N ASN A 159 49.56 27.73 24.11
CA ASN A 159 50.19 28.23 22.89
C ASN A 159 50.15 29.75 22.77
N THR A 160 49.25 30.45 23.48
CA THR A 160 49.22 31.93 23.46
C THR A 160 50.57 32.50 23.91
N SER A 161 51.03 33.56 23.24
CA SER A 161 52.34 34.15 23.51
C SER A 161 52.43 34.66 24.95
N PHE A 162 53.64 34.61 25.55
CA PHE A 162 53.84 35.03 26.94
C PHE A 162 53.35 36.46 27.21
N HIS A 163 53.55 37.38 26.26
CA HIS A 163 53.09 38.76 26.34
C HIS A 163 51.56 38.88 26.33
N GLU A 164 50.86 38.09 25.51
CA GLU A 164 49.40 38.05 25.48
C GLU A 164 48.83 37.44 26.76
N ARG A 165 49.45 36.38 27.30
CA ARG A 165 49.07 35.83 28.62
C ARG A 165 49.23 36.85 29.74
N TRP A 166 50.35 37.57 29.75
CA TRP A 166 50.62 38.58 30.77
C TRP A 166 49.61 39.72 30.70
N ARG A 167 49.33 40.25 29.51
CA ARG A 167 48.30 41.28 29.30
C ARG A 167 46.91 40.78 29.71
N ARG A 168 46.53 39.58 29.30
CA ARG A 168 45.21 39.00 29.63
C ARG A 168 45.07 38.70 31.12
N THR A 169 46.14 38.33 31.81
CA THR A 169 46.14 38.09 33.26
C THR A 169 45.95 39.39 34.07
N ILE A 170 46.49 40.50 33.59
CA ILE A 170 46.34 41.81 34.25
C ILE A 170 44.91 42.33 34.07
N PHE A 171 44.39 42.30 32.83
CA PHE A 171 43.15 42.97 32.46
C PHE A 171 41.89 42.09 32.50
N THR A 172 42.00 40.75 32.48
CA THR A 172 40.84 39.85 32.47
C THR A 172 40.76 39.05 33.78
N PRO A 173 39.65 39.14 34.55
CA PRO A 173 39.54 38.48 35.83
C PRO A 173 39.32 36.96 35.77
N THR A 174 38.95 36.41 34.60
CA THR A 174 38.61 35.00 34.38
C THR A 174 39.76 34.14 33.86
N ALA A 175 41.01 34.58 34.01
CA ALA A 175 42.17 33.76 33.60
C ALA A 175 42.37 32.56 34.56
N PRO A 176 42.60 31.33 34.05
CA PRO A 176 42.75 30.11 34.84
C PRO A 176 44.16 30.01 35.44
N VAL A 177 44.56 31.00 36.22
CA VAL A 177 45.83 31.01 36.97
C VAL A 177 45.55 31.16 38.45
N SER A 178 46.44 30.60 39.28
CA SER A 178 46.32 30.68 40.73
C SER A 178 46.15 32.14 41.18
N GLY A 179 45.18 32.40 42.05
CA GLY A 179 44.85 33.77 42.48
C GLY A 179 46.06 34.52 43.07
N ARG A 180 47.02 33.78 43.66
CA ARG A 180 48.28 34.29 44.18
C ARG A 180 49.18 34.86 43.08
N TRP A 181 49.31 34.16 41.94
CA TRP A 181 50.09 34.64 40.81
C TRP A 181 49.47 35.89 40.16
N LYS A 182 48.14 35.94 40.09
CA LYS A 182 47.39 37.10 39.61
C LYS A 182 47.60 38.33 40.49
N ALA A 183 47.56 38.17 41.82
CA ALA A 183 47.83 39.24 42.77
C ALA A 183 49.28 39.73 42.65
N PHE A 184 50.23 38.79 42.56
CA PHE A 184 51.65 39.09 42.39
C PHE A 184 51.92 39.90 41.12
N MET A 185 51.36 39.49 39.98
CA MET A 185 51.53 40.19 38.69
C MET A 185 50.92 41.59 38.70
N ARG A 186 49.75 41.77 39.32
CA ARG A 186 49.12 43.10 39.49
C ARG A 186 49.95 44.01 40.41
N PHE A 187 50.52 43.45 41.47
CA PHE A 187 51.38 44.18 42.38
C PHE A 187 52.69 44.63 41.68
N LEU A 188 53.31 43.75 40.90
CA LEU A 188 54.50 44.07 40.11
C LEU A 188 54.21 45.18 39.09
N PHE A 189 53.05 45.14 38.43
CA PHE A 189 52.61 46.23 37.54
C PHE A 189 52.41 47.55 38.30
N ALA A 190 51.76 47.51 39.47
CA ALA A 190 51.56 48.70 40.31
C ALA A 190 52.89 49.32 40.78
N ILE A 191 53.86 48.49 41.18
CA ILE A 191 55.21 48.96 41.52
C ILE A 191 55.89 49.61 40.33
N SER A 192 55.87 48.95 39.16
CA SER A 192 56.47 49.49 37.94
C SER A 192 55.85 50.84 37.57
N PHE A 193 54.52 50.96 37.64
CA PHE A 193 53.82 52.22 37.41
C PHE A 193 54.22 53.29 38.42
N PHE A 194 54.30 52.94 39.70
CA PHE A 194 54.73 53.87 40.76
C PHE A 194 56.17 54.37 40.57
N LEU A 195 57.09 53.47 40.21
CA LEU A 195 58.48 53.83 39.89
C LEU A 195 58.54 54.75 38.67
N CYS A 196 57.75 54.49 37.62
CA CYS A 196 57.66 55.36 36.45
C CYS A 196 57.13 56.76 36.83
N CYS A 197 56.05 56.82 37.62
CA CYS A 197 55.52 58.08 38.14
C CYS A 197 56.56 58.83 38.99
N MET A 198 57.33 58.12 39.83
CA MET A 198 58.42 58.70 40.62
C MET A 198 59.52 59.29 39.73
N VAL A 199 59.97 58.55 38.71
CA VAL A 199 61.00 59.06 37.78
C VAL A 199 60.50 60.27 37.01
N VAL A 200 59.26 60.23 36.51
CA VAL A 200 58.63 61.38 35.83
C VAL A 200 58.51 62.57 36.78
N TRP A 201 58.10 62.34 38.03
CA TRP A 201 58.00 63.39 39.05
C TRP A 201 59.35 64.04 39.36
N VAL A 202 60.40 63.23 39.55
CA VAL A 202 61.77 63.71 39.76
C VAL A 202 62.28 64.42 38.51
N GLY A 203 61.96 63.94 37.31
CA GLY A 203 62.28 64.58 36.04
C GLY A 203 61.64 65.96 35.92
N ILE A 204 60.34 66.07 36.19
CA ILE A 204 59.61 67.35 36.22
C ILE A 204 60.20 68.28 37.28
N GLY A 205 60.48 67.77 38.48
CA GLY A 205 61.12 68.54 39.54
C GLY A 205 62.52 69.03 39.17
N GLY A 206 63.31 68.20 38.48
CA GLY A 206 64.63 68.53 37.97
C GLY A 206 64.57 69.60 36.88
N VAL A 207 63.66 69.46 35.92
CA VAL A 207 63.41 70.46 34.88
C VAL A 207 62.92 71.77 35.50
N TYR A 208 62.01 71.71 36.47
CA TYR A 208 61.51 72.88 37.19
C TYR A 208 62.63 73.61 37.95
N ARG A 209 63.54 72.86 38.59
CA ARG A 209 64.71 73.43 39.27
C ARG A 209 65.69 74.07 38.27
N ALA A 210 65.96 73.43 37.14
CA ALA A 210 66.79 73.99 36.08
C ALA A 210 66.18 75.26 35.46
N TYR A 211 64.86 75.29 35.29
CA TYR A 211 64.12 76.45 34.79
C TYR A 211 64.20 77.63 35.77
N ARG A 212 64.05 77.40 37.08
CA ARG A 212 64.22 78.43 38.12
C ARG A 212 65.64 78.98 38.17
N HIS A 213 66.67 78.15 38.06
CA HIS A 213 68.05 78.63 38.03
C HIS A 213 68.40 79.41 36.75
N LYS A 214 67.79 79.10 35.59
CA LYS A 214 67.95 79.91 34.38
C LYS A 214 67.31 81.30 34.51
N LEU A 215 66.19 81.44 35.21
CA LEU A 215 65.54 82.75 35.45
C LEU A 215 66.40 83.65 36.36
N VAL A 216 67.07 83.10 37.37
CA VAL A 216 67.95 83.87 38.28
C VAL A 216 69.18 84.46 37.56
N TRP A 217 69.66 83.82 36.49
CA TRP A 217 70.73 84.37 35.66
C TRP A 217 70.23 85.33 34.57
N GLY A 218 68.93 85.34 34.26
CA GLY A 218 68.32 86.25 33.29
C GLY A 218 68.13 87.68 33.81
N GLU A 219 67.84 87.85 35.11
CA GLU A 219 67.66 89.20 35.70
C GLU A 219 68.98 89.96 35.93
N ARG A 220 70.13 89.29 35.87
CA ARG A 220 71.45 89.92 36.08
C ARG A 220 72.15 90.42 34.81
N LEU A 221 71.49 90.29 33.64
CA LEU A 221 71.98 90.78 32.35
C LEU A 221 71.20 92.00 31.82
N MET A 222 70.22 92.51 32.58
CA MET A 222 69.44 93.72 32.24
C MET A 222 69.56 94.85 33.28
N SER A 223 70.74 95.04 33.87
CA SER A 223 71.15 96.35 34.40
C SER A 223 72.58 96.66 33.99
#